data_AF-A0A536TJ05-F1
#
_entry.id   AF-A0A536TJ05-F1
#
_cell.length_a   1.000
_cell.length_b   1.000
_cell.length_c   1.000
_cell.angle_alpha   90.00
_cell.angle_beta   90.00
_cell.angle_gamma   90.00
#
_symmetry.space_group_name_H-M   'P 1'
#
loop_
_entity.id
_entity.type
_entity.pdbx_description
1 polymer ?
#
loop_
_entity_poly.entity_id
_entity_poly.type
_entity_poly.pdbx_seq_one_letter_code
_entity_poly.pdbx_strand_id
1 'polypeptide(L)'
;MNFALILFVLTIATGAIALADRWYFARRRPASSTEPWWIEYPKSFFPVLLIVFLLRSFLAEPFKIPSSSMRPTLEVGDFILVNKFAYGIRLPIIEKKIIATGEPQRGDVIVFRYPINPSQDFIKRVIGLPGDQVVYQDKKLTVNGSPLPQIPDGSYGYLEGLSYVTTEPPTERR
;
A
#
# COMPACT_ATOMS: atom_id res chain seq x y z
N MET A 1 12.47 -10.77 4.76
CA MET A 1 13.44 -10.38 3.71
C MET A 1 12.72 -9.53 2.69
N ASN A 2 13.14 -8.28 2.44
CA ASN A 2 12.36 -7.34 1.64
C ASN A 2 12.49 -7.68 0.14
N PHE A 3 11.51 -8.40 -0.41
CA PHE A 3 11.42 -8.72 -1.83
C PHE A 3 11.55 -7.46 -2.72
N ALA A 4 11.19 -6.26 -2.22
CA ALA A 4 11.35 -5.00 -2.94
C ALA A 4 12.82 -4.61 -3.11
N LEU A 5 13.61 -4.81 -2.05
CA LEU A 5 15.03 -4.48 -2.05
C LEU A 5 15.80 -5.40 -3.00
N ILE A 6 15.50 -6.70 -3.00
CA ILE A 6 16.12 -7.67 -3.92
C ILE A 6 15.81 -7.29 -5.37
N LEU A 7 14.54 -7.06 -5.68
CA LEU A 7 14.11 -6.68 -7.02
C LEU A 7 14.78 -5.38 -7.48
N PHE A 8 14.86 -4.38 -6.60
CA PHE A 8 15.52 -3.10 -6.90
C PHE A 8 17.01 -3.27 -7.22
N VAL A 9 17.75 -4.02 -6.39
CA VAL A 9 19.18 -4.28 -6.61
C VAL A 9 19.40 -4.99 -7.94
N LEU A 10 18.56 -5.99 -8.27
CA LEU A 10 18.63 -6.69 -9.55
C LEU A 10 18.34 -5.77 -10.74
N THR A 11 17.32 -4.91 -10.65
CA THR A 11 16.99 -3.94 -11.71
C THR A 11 18.13 -2.94 -11.93
N ILE A 12 18.78 -2.44 -10.86
CA ILE A 12 19.94 -1.54 -10.98
C ILE A 12 21.14 -2.27 -11.57
N ALA A 13 21.46 -3.47 -11.08
CA ALA A 13 22.63 -4.21 -11.58
C ALA A 13 22.48 -4.56 -13.06
N THR A 14 21.30 -5.05 -13.47
CA THR A 14 21.02 -5.38 -14.88
C THR A 14 20.97 -4.13 -15.77
N GLY A 15 20.43 -3.02 -15.26
CA GLY A 15 20.44 -1.73 -15.95
C GLY A 15 21.85 -1.16 -16.14
N ALA A 16 22.70 -1.26 -15.11
CA ALA A 16 24.10 -0.82 -15.18
C ALA A 16 24.90 -1.64 -16.20
N ILE A 17 24.69 -2.97 -16.25
CA ILE A 17 25.31 -3.86 -17.24
C ILE A 17 24.84 -3.49 -18.66
N ALA A 18 23.54 -3.27 -18.86
CA ALA A 18 22.98 -2.86 -20.15
C ALA A 18 23.47 -1.48 -20.61
N LEU A 19 23.60 -0.51 -19.69
CA LEU A 19 24.17 0.82 -19.96
C LEU A 19 25.66 0.76 -20.29
N ALA A 20 26.44 0.01 -19.52
CA ALA A 20 27.86 -0.19 -19.77
C ALA A 20 28.10 -0.89 -21.13
N ASP A 21 27.26 -1.87 -21.48
CA ASP A 21 27.27 -2.50 -22.80
C ASP A 21 26.97 -1.45 -23.89
N ARG A 22 25.87 -0.71 -23.76
CA ARG A 22 25.45 0.31 -24.75
C ARG A 22 26.47 1.44 -24.93
N TRP A 23 27.14 1.88 -23.88
CA TRP A 23 28.04 3.05 -23.92
C TRP A 23 29.50 2.69 -24.19
N TYR A 24 29.98 1.54 -23.71
CA TYR A 24 31.39 1.18 -23.78
C TYR A 24 31.67 -0.02 -24.69
N PHE A 25 30.97 -1.14 -24.48
CA PHE A 25 31.28 -2.39 -25.19
C PHE A 25 30.70 -2.46 -26.61
N ALA A 26 29.50 -1.94 -26.84
CA ALA A 26 28.85 -1.91 -28.15
C ALA A 26 29.62 -1.07 -29.17
N ARG A 27 30.34 -0.03 -28.72
CA ARG A 27 31.21 0.79 -29.58
C ARG A 27 32.54 0.10 -29.95
N ARG A 28 32.92 -0.95 -29.21
CA ARG A 28 34.21 -1.65 -29.35
C ARG A 28 34.09 -3.08 -29.89
N ARG A 29 32.87 -3.59 -30.14
CA ARG A 29 32.66 -4.95 -30.67
C ARG A 29 32.61 -4.96 -32.21
N PRO A 30 33.31 -5.91 -32.87
CA PRO A 30 33.08 -6.21 -34.28
C PRO A 30 31.71 -6.86 -34.48
N ALA A 31 31.04 -6.54 -35.59
CA ALA A 31 29.65 -6.91 -35.89
C ALA A 31 29.34 -8.43 -35.89
N SER A 32 30.35 -9.30 -35.84
CA SER A 32 30.19 -10.77 -35.88
C SER A 32 30.51 -11.49 -34.55
N SER A 33 30.64 -10.77 -33.43
CA SER A 33 30.93 -11.38 -32.13
C SER A 33 29.66 -11.62 -31.32
N THR A 34 29.40 -12.89 -30.95
CA THR A 34 28.30 -13.27 -30.06
C THR A 34 28.46 -12.55 -28.73
N GLU A 35 27.36 -11.98 -28.21
CA GLU A 35 27.39 -11.33 -26.91
C GLU A 35 27.77 -12.35 -25.82
N PRO A 36 28.62 -11.99 -24.84
CA PRO A 36 28.87 -12.86 -23.71
C PRO A 36 27.57 -13.09 -22.93
N TRP A 37 27.33 -14.32 -22.49
CA TRP A 37 26.18 -14.70 -21.66
C TRP A 37 25.92 -13.78 -20.45
N TRP A 38 26.96 -13.25 -19.79
CA TRP A 38 26.85 -12.32 -18.65
C TRP A 38 26.39 -10.90 -19.03
N ILE A 39 26.23 -10.61 -20.32
CA ILE A 39 25.67 -9.36 -20.85
C ILE A 39 24.29 -9.62 -21.47
N GLU A 40 24.17 -10.70 -22.25
CA GLU A 40 22.94 -11.08 -22.94
C GLU A 40 21.78 -11.30 -21.96
N TYR A 41 22.00 -12.05 -20.88
CA TYR A 41 20.96 -12.33 -19.89
C TYR A 41 20.52 -11.05 -19.15
N PRO A 42 21.39 -10.26 -18.50
CA PRO A 42 20.97 -9.01 -17.84
C PRO A 42 20.24 -8.03 -18.74
N LYS A 43 20.72 -7.87 -19.99
CA LYS A 43 20.13 -6.96 -20.98
C LYS A 43 18.72 -7.38 -21.38
N SER A 44 18.49 -8.69 -21.55
CA SER A 44 17.18 -9.24 -21.89
C SER A 44 16.19 -9.20 -20.70
N PHE A 45 16.67 -9.42 -19.48
CA PHE A 45 15.82 -9.39 -18.29
C PHE A 45 15.54 -7.98 -17.76
N PHE A 46 16.40 -6.98 -18.05
CA PHE A 46 16.23 -5.61 -17.59
C PHE A 46 14.83 -5.01 -17.86
N PRO A 47 14.27 -5.03 -19.09
CA PRO A 47 12.95 -4.45 -19.33
C PRO A 47 11.84 -5.15 -18.52
N VAL A 48 11.91 -6.47 -18.35
CA VAL A 48 10.95 -7.23 -17.53
C VAL A 48 11.10 -6.85 -16.06
N LEU A 49 12.32 -6.83 -15.52
CA LEU A 49 12.60 -6.45 -14.13
C LEU A 49 12.20 -4.99 -13.87
N LEU A 50 12.41 -4.10 -14.83
CA LEU A 50 12.00 -2.70 -14.75
C LEU A 50 10.48 -2.58 -14.72
N ILE A 51 9.76 -3.28 -15.60
CA ILE A 51 8.29 -3.28 -15.60
C ILE A 51 7.76 -3.85 -14.29
N VAL A 52 8.26 -5.01 -13.82
CA VAL A 52 7.83 -5.61 -12.55
C VAL A 52 8.15 -4.68 -11.38
N PHE A 53 9.31 -4.03 -11.38
CA PHE A 53 9.68 -3.04 -10.38
C PHE A 53 8.75 -1.82 -10.40
N LEU A 54 8.41 -1.28 -11.58
CA LEU A 54 7.49 -0.16 -11.72
C LEU A 54 6.07 -0.54 -11.31
N LEU A 55 5.56 -1.67 -11.76
CA LEU A 55 4.24 -2.17 -11.35
C LEU A 55 4.16 -2.35 -9.84
N ARG A 56 5.19 -2.95 -9.24
CA ARG A 56 5.28 -3.17 -7.79
C ARG A 56 5.48 -1.87 -7.01
N SER A 57 6.14 -0.87 -7.59
CA SER A 57 6.38 0.43 -6.94
C SER A 57 5.20 1.40 -7.10
N PHE A 58 4.41 1.28 -8.17
CA PHE A 58 3.43 2.31 -8.56
C PHE A 58 1.99 1.83 -8.73
N LEU A 59 1.68 0.58 -9.09
CA LEU A 59 0.34 0.32 -9.64
C LEU A 59 -0.72 -0.06 -8.59
N ALA A 60 -0.42 -0.96 -7.67
CA ALA A 60 -1.28 -1.29 -6.52
C ALA A 60 -0.58 -2.37 -5.72
N GLU A 61 -0.56 -2.25 -4.39
CA GLU A 61 -0.29 -3.41 -3.56
C GLU A 61 -1.66 -4.02 -3.22
N PRO A 62 -2.00 -5.21 -3.75
CA PRO A 62 -3.24 -5.87 -3.40
C PRO A 62 -3.14 -6.28 -1.92
N PHE A 63 -3.94 -5.64 -1.07
CA PHE A 63 -4.07 -6.05 0.32
C PHE A 63 -5.28 -6.98 0.43
N LYS A 64 -5.03 -8.19 0.94
CA LYS A 64 -6.09 -9.05 1.41
C LYS A 64 -6.44 -8.63 2.83
N ILE A 65 -7.71 -8.33 3.10
CA ILE A 65 -8.17 -7.92 4.44
C ILE A 65 -8.00 -9.10 5.41
N PRO A 66 -7.10 -9.01 6.40
CA PRO A 66 -6.83 -10.11 7.31
C PRO A 66 -7.74 -10.08 8.55
N SER A 67 -8.47 -8.98 8.77
CA SER A 67 -9.19 -8.73 10.03
C SER A 67 -10.62 -8.27 9.80
N SER A 68 -11.52 -8.68 10.69
CA SER A 68 -12.93 -8.31 10.73
C SER A 68 -13.19 -6.89 11.28
N SER A 69 -12.15 -6.11 11.57
CA SER A 69 -12.28 -4.86 12.34
C SER A 69 -12.92 -3.69 11.59
N MET A 70 -13.16 -3.84 10.29
CA MET A 70 -13.79 -2.86 9.42
C MET A 70 -15.17 -3.33 8.93
N ARG A 71 -15.75 -4.38 9.51
CA ARG A 71 -17.14 -4.78 9.24
C ARG A 71 -18.12 -3.67 9.65
N PRO A 72 -19.19 -3.41 8.88
CA PRO A 72 -19.59 -4.09 7.63
C PRO A 72 -18.93 -3.49 6.36
N THR A 73 -18.10 -2.45 6.47
CA THR A 73 -17.51 -1.76 5.31
C THR A 73 -16.52 -2.62 4.52
N LEU A 74 -15.75 -3.50 5.18
CA LEU A 74 -14.81 -4.43 4.55
C LEU A 74 -14.90 -5.80 5.22
N GLU A 75 -15.09 -6.85 4.42
CA GLU A 75 -15.16 -8.22 4.90
C GLU A 75 -13.80 -8.93 4.89
N VAL A 76 -13.68 -9.96 5.72
CA VAL A 76 -12.45 -10.78 5.77
C VAL A 76 -12.33 -11.55 4.46
N GLY A 77 -11.22 -11.35 3.76
CA GLY A 77 -10.99 -11.97 2.46
C GLY A 77 -11.19 -11.05 1.26
N ASP A 78 -11.73 -9.84 1.46
CA ASP A 78 -11.82 -8.84 0.41
C ASP A 78 -10.42 -8.43 -0.10
N PHE A 79 -10.36 -8.14 -1.40
CA PHE A 79 -9.19 -7.54 -2.04
C PHE A 79 -9.47 -6.06 -2.26
N ILE A 80 -8.65 -5.21 -1.64
CA ILE A 80 -8.75 -3.77 -1.84
C ILE A 80 -7.59 -3.26 -2.68
N LEU A 81 -7.87 -2.24 -3.49
CA LEU A 81 -6.87 -1.50 -4.24
C LEU A 81 -6.59 -0.19 -3.51
N VAL A 82 -5.39 -0.08 -2.91
CA VAL A 82 -5.00 1.12 -2.16
C VAL A 82 -4.21 2.05 -3.05
N ASN A 83 -4.69 3.29 -3.21
CA ASN A 83 -3.93 4.34 -3.87
C ASN A 83 -2.86 4.91 -2.91
N LYS A 84 -1.63 4.41 -3.03
CA LYS A 84 -0.49 4.87 -2.21
C LYS A 84 -0.08 6.32 -2.47
N PHE A 85 -0.53 6.93 -3.57
CA PHE A 85 -0.19 8.30 -3.95
C PHE A 85 -1.11 9.35 -3.33
N ALA A 86 -2.28 8.95 -2.80
CA ALA A 86 -3.29 9.87 -2.27
C ALA A 86 -2.75 10.77 -1.15
N TYR A 87 -1.85 10.28 -0.30
CA TYR A 87 -1.31 11.02 0.85
C TYR A 87 0.21 11.21 0.79
N GLY A 88 0.78 11.10 -0.41
CA GLY A 88 2.17 11.39 -0.70
C GLY A 88 2.99 10.22 -1.22
N ILE A 89 4.05 10.55 -1.97
CA ILE A 89 4.96 9.57 -2.55
C ILE A 89 5.95 9.13 -1.48
N ARG A 90 5.86 7.87 -1.05
CA ARG A 90 6.86 7.24 -0.18
C ARG A 90 7.85 6.46 -1.03
N LEU A 91 9.14 6.56 -0.71
CA LEU A 91 10.14 5.71 -1.37
C LEU A 91 9.85 4.25 -1.06
N PRO A 92 9.78 3.35 -2.05
CA PRO A 92 9.50 1.93 -1.84
C PRO A 92 10.56 1.21 -0.98
N ILE A 93 11.71 1.85 -0.73
CA ILE A 93 12.87 1.26 -0.04
C ILE A 93 13.18 1.99 1.27
N ILE A 94 13.17 3.32 1.25
CA ILE A 94 13.54 4.17 2.40
C ILE A 94 12.29 4.54 3.22
N GLU A 95 11.09 4.28 2.68
CA GLU A 95 9.78 4.49 3.32
C GLU A 95 9.52 5.95 3.76
N LYS A 96 10.46 6.84 3.42
CA LYS A 96 10.39 8.27 3.68
C LYS A 96 9.44 8.90 2.68
N LYS A 97 8.49 9.66 3.21
CA LYS A 97 7.58 10.52 2.46
C LYS A 97 8.43 11.62 1.80
N ILE A 98 8.53 11.60 0.46
CA ILE A 98 9.31 12.59 -0.30
C ILE A 98 8.44 13.79 -0.70
N ILE A 99 7.21 13.51 -1.13
CA ILE A 99 6.28 14.52 -1.61
C ILE A 99 4.98 14.37 -0.82
N ALA A 100 4.58 15.43 -0.12
CA ALA A 100 3.27 15.51 0.49
C ALA A 100 2.26 15.96 -0.58
N THR A 101 1.60 15.02 -1.21
CA THR A 101 0.61 15.30 -2.27
C THR A 101 -0.79 15.59 -1.69
N GLY A 102 -1.05 15.15 -0.45
CA GLY A 102 -2.32 15.35 0.24
C GLY A 102 -2.22 15.02 1.74
N GLU A 103 -3.20 15.50 2.50
CA GLU A 103 -3.42 15.20 3.91
C GLU A 103 -4.67 14.34 4.08
N PRO A 104 -4.69 13.40 5.04
CA PRO A 104 -5.88 12.62 5.34
C PRO A 104 -7.03 13.55 5.75
N GLN A 105 -8.22 13.29 5.22
CA GLN A 105 -9.44 13.99 5.58
C GLN A 105 -10.27 13.13 6.54
N ARG A 106 -11.16 13.76 7.31
CA ARG A 106 -12.11 13.01 8.14
C ARG A 106 -13.00 12.14 7.25
N GLY A 107 -13.27 10.92 7.70
CA GLY A 107 -14.05 9.94 6.95
C GLY A 107 -13.22 9.07 6.01
N ASP A 108 -11.97 9.42 5.71
CA ASP A 108 -11.10 8.63 4.84
C ASP A 108 -10.79 7.26 5.46
N VAL A 109 -10.82 6.20 4.65
CA VAL A 109 -10.31 4.88 5.04
C VAL A 109 -8.87 4.77 4.59
N ILE A 110 -7.95 4.72 5.55
CA ILE A 110 -6.52 4.74 5.27
C ILE A 110 -5.86 3.43 5.71
N VAL A 111 -4.80 3.08 4.98
CA VAL A 111 -3.88 2.01 5.37
C VAL A 111 -2.62 2.64 5.94
N PHE A 112 -2.24 2.24 7.15
CA PHE A 112 -1.03 2.71 7.82
C PHE A 112 -0.37 1.55 8.56
N ARG A 113 0.94 1.67 8.76
CA ARG A 113 1.68 0.69 9.55
C ARG A 113 1.41 0.89 11.03
N TYR A 114 1.19 -0.21 11.72
CA TYR A 114 0.95 -0.16 13.15
C TYR A 114 2.17 0.42 13.88
N PRO A 115 2.04 1.52 14.64
CA PRO A 115 3.19 2.22 15.22
C PRO A 115 4.06 1.35 16.14
N ILE A 116 3.45 0.38 16.83
CA ILE A 116 4.17 -0.53 17.74
C ILE A 116 4.88 -1.66 16.97
N ASN A 117 4.27 -2.14 15.88
CA ASN A 117 4.86 -3.17 15.02
C ASN A 117 4.69 -2.80 13.54
N PRO A 118 5.68 -2.12 12.92
CA PRO A 118 5.60 -1.68 11.54
C PRO A 118 5.55 -2.81 10.50
N SER A 119 5.71 -4.07 10.91
CA SER A 119 5.56 -5.23 10.02
C SER A 119 4.08 -5.55 9.74
N GLN A 120 3.14 -4.88 10.40
CA GLN A 120 1.71 -5.07 10.23
C GLN A 120 1.06 -3.80 9.67
N ASP A 121 0.30 -3.95 8.60
CA ASP A 121 -0.52 -2.88 8.03
C ASP A 121 -1.94 -2.94 8.61
N PHE A 122 -2.45 -1.79 9.04
CA PHE A 122 -3.76 -1.61 9.62
C PHE A 122 -4.61 -0.75 8.70
N ILE A 123 -5.89 -1.09 8.61
CA ILE A 123 -6.88 -0.34 7.84
C ILE A 123 -7.90 0.21 8.81
N LYS A 124 -8.00 1.54 8.88
CA LYS A 124 -8.93 2.23 9.77
C LYS A 124 -9.50 3.47 9.10
N ARG A 125 -10.63 3.94 9.62
CA ARG A 125 -11.24 5.21 9.23
C ARG A 125 -10.66 6.35 10.06
N VAL A 126 -10.37 7.48 9.41
CA VAL A 126 -9.92 8.71 10.04
C VAL A 126 -11.11 9.41 10.68
N ILE A 127 -11.05 9.56 11.99
CA ILE A 127 -12.13 10.19 12.77
C ILE A 127 -11.73 11.58 13.27
N GLY A 128 -10.48 11.77 13.65
CA GLY A 128 -9.92 13.05 14.08
C GLY A 128 -8.64 13.38 13.34
N LEU A 129 -8.42 14.66 13.11
CA LEU A 129 -7.21 15.24 12.53
C LEU A 129 -6.40 15.98 13.61
N PRO A 130 -5.14 16.35 13.34
CA PRO A 130 -4.36 17.15 14.29
C PRO A 130 -5.11 18.42 14.71
N GLY A 131 -5.23 18.62 16.03
CA GLY A 131 -6.00 19.73 16.62
C GLY A 131 -7.44 19.36 17.02
N ASP A 132 -7.94 18.19 16.63
CA ASP A 132 -9.27 17.74 17.01
C ASP A 132 -9.31 17.13 18.41
N GLN A 133 -10.38 17.43 19.15
CA GLN A 133 -10.75 16.75 20.38
C GLN A 133 -11.78 15.67 20.07
N VAL A 134 -11.37 14.41 20.19
CA VAL A 134 -12.24 13.25 20.00
C VAL A 134 -12.62 12.66 21.36
N VAL A 135 -13.92 12.55 21.63
CA VAL A 135 -14.46 11.94 22.86
C VAL A 135 -15.30 10.74 22.47
N TYR A 136 -15.01 9.59 23.07
CA TYR A 136 -15.78 8.36 22.92
C TYR A 136 -16.38 7.98 24.27
N GLN A 137 -17.70 8.01 24.38
CA GLN A 137 -18.44 7.68 25.61
C GLN A 137 -19.73 6.95 25.23
N ASP A 138 -20.04 5.84 25.90
CA ASP A 138 -21.25 5.05 25.70
C ASP A 138 -21.54 4.71 24.22
N LYS A 139 -20.49 4.33 23.48
CA LYS A 139 -20.50 4.03 22.04
C LYS A 139 -20.82 5.23 21.13
N LYS A 140 -20.99 6.43 21.68
CA LYS A 140 -21.16 7.68 20.93
C LYS A 140 -19.82 8.37 20.78
N LEU A 141 -19.60 8.91 19.59
CA LEU A 141 -18.38 9.65 19.27
C LEU A 141 -18.72 11.12 19.08
N THR A 142 -17.93 12.00 19.68
CA THR A 142 -18.06 13.46 19.58
C THR A 142 -16.72 14.02 19.12
N VAL A 143 -16.73 14.91 18.13
CA VAL A 143 -15.53 15.58 17.62
C VAL A 143 -15.70 17.09 17.76
N ASN A 144 -14.79 17.74 18.48
CA ASN A 144 -14.84 19.18 18.75
C ASN A 144 -16.18 19.64 19.36
N GLY A 145 -16.73 18.84 20.28
CA GLY A 145 -18.01 19.12 20.94
C GLY A 145 -19.26 18.85 20.09
N SER A 146 -19.09 18.54 18.80
CA SER A 146 -20.20 18.17 17.91
C SER A 146 -20.35 16.64 17.86
N PRO A 147 -21.53 16.07 18.18
CA PRO A 147 -21.74 14.63 18.10
C PRO A 147 -21.65 14.18 16.64
N LEU A 148 -20.92 13.09 16.42
CA LEU A 148 -20.81 12.47 15.11
C LEU A 148 -22.13 11.71 14.81
N PRO A 149 -22.89 12.09 13.76
CA PRO A 149 -24.18 11.48 13.51
C PRO A 149 -24.02 9.99 13.19
N GLN A 150 -24.70 9.15 13.96
CA GLN A 150 -24.74 7.70 13.79
C GLN A 150 -26.14 7.30 13.34
N ILE A 151 -26.28 6.79 12.12
CA ILE A 151 -27.54 6.29 11.58
C ILE A 151 -27.52 4.75 11.70
N PRO A 152 -28.53 4.10 12.28
CA PRO A 152 -28.60 2.64 12.29
C PRO A 152 -28.62 2.10 10.87
N ASP A 153 -27.66 1.22 10.53
CA ASP A 153 -27.54 0.61 9.19
C ASP A 153 -28.02 -0.84 9.16
N GLY A 154 -29.15 -1.10 9.82
CA GLY A 154 -29.72 -2.44 9.98
C GLY A 154 -28.91 -3.36 10.90
N SER A 155 -29.33 -4.62 10.94
CA SER A 155 -28.66 -5.68 11.67
C SER A 155 -27.74 -6.46 10.73
N TYR A 156 -26.46 -6.55 11.11
CA TYR A 156 -25.43 -7.24 10.35
C TYR A 156 -24.96 -8.47 11.13
N GLY A 157 -25.24 -9.65 10.57
CA GLY A 157 -24.90 -10.95 11.14
C GLY A 157 -23.67 -11.56 10.46
N TYR A 158 -22.72 -12.05 11.22
CA TYR A 158 -21.53 -12.70 10.69
C TYR A 158 -21.08 -13.88 11.54
N LEU A 159 -20.36 -14.81 10.91
CA LEU A 159 -19.68 -15.90 11.61
C LEU A 159 -18.32 -15.42 12.11
N GLU A 160 -18.09 -15.61 13.41
CA GLU A 160 -16.81 -15.40 14.08
C GLU A 160 -16.39 -16.75 14.70
N GLY A 161 -15.52 -17.48 13.97
CA GLY A 161 -15.24 -18.88 14.28
C GLY A 161 -16.47 -19.76 14.05
N LEU A 162 -17.01 -20.34 15.13
CA LEU A 162 -18.23 -21.16 15.12
C LEU A 162 -19.45 -20.43 15.70
N SER A 163 -19.32 -19.15 16.06
CA SER A 163 -20.38 -18.35 16.66
C SER A 163 -21.00 -17.39 15.65
N TYR A 164 -22.32 -17.31 15.61
CA TYR A 164 -23.05 -16.30 14.83
C TYR A 164 -23.25 -15.05 15.70
N VAL A 165 -22.67 -13.94 15.29
CA VAL A 165 -22.73 -12.65 16.00
C VAL A 165 -23.57 -11.69 15.17
N THR A 166 -24.59 -11.10 15.79
CA THR A 166 -25.40 -10.04 15.18
C THR A 166 -25.03 -8.72 15.83
N THR A 167 -24.66 -7.74 15.02
CA THR A 167 -24.34 -6.37 15.46
C THR A 167 -25.27 -5.39 14.75
N GLU A 168 -25.60 -4.28 15.41
CA GLU A 168 -26.29 -3.14 14.79
C GLU A 168 -25.29 -1.99 14.67
N PRO A 169 -24.39 -2.02 13.67
CA PRO A 169 -23.39 -0.99 13.51
C PRO A 169 -24.07 0.31 13.03
N PRO A 170 -23.75 1.46 13.65
CA PRO A 170 -24.14 2.74 13.11
C PRO A 170 -23.24 3.13 11.92
N THR A 171 -23.82 3.69 10.86
CA THR A 171 -23.09 4.34 9.75
C THR A 171 -23.21 5.86 9.78
N GLU A 172 -22.15 6.50 9.29
CA GLU A 172 -22.03 7.95 9.20
C GLU A 172 -22.37 8.42 7.78
N ARG A 173 -23.10 9.53 7.62
CA ARG A 173 -23.36 10.12 6.29
C ARG A 173 -22.06 10.69 5.71
N ARG A 174 -21.78 10.35 4.45
CA ARG A 174 -20.74 10.99 3.63
C ARG A 174 -21.07 12.43 3.30
#